data_AF-A0A7C0WVS6-F1
#
_entry.id   AF-A0A7C0WVS6-F1
#
_cell.length_a   1.000
_cell.length_b   1.000
_cell.length_c   1.000
_cell.angle_alpha   90.00
_cell.angle_beta   90.00
_cell.angle_gamma   90.00
#
_symmetry.space_group_name_H-M   'P 1'
#
loop_
_entity.id
_entity.type
_entity.pdbx_description
1 polymer ?
#
loop_
_entity_poly.entity_id
_entity_poly.type
_entity_poly.pdbx_seq_one_letter_code
_entity_poly.pdbx_strand_id
1 'polypeptide(L)'
;DNVLNAFGADDSGTDFYVAATKVFPVAGKNVLLNVTIRATKANQIGILGFGGTDDDNYSAQAEGSLGVFLNKQTVLGVEYRMKPDNIKGVEEDDWADAFLAYFPNKNLSVVVAYAMLGDIAKATDIGQTGDAGKDQRGLYLQIQANF
;
A
#
# COMPACT_ATOMS: atom_id res chain seq x y z
N ASP A 1 1.60 -20.32 15.42
CA ASP A 1 2.98 -20.49 15.93
C ASP A 1 3.91 -21.34 15.05
N ASN A 2 3.47 -21.90 13.91
CA ASN A 2 4.31 -22.81 13.09
C ASN A 2 4.94 -22.20 11.82
N VAL A 3 4.49 -21.03 11.35
CA VAL A 3 5.00 -20.46 10.08
C VAL A 3 6.17 -19.51 10.31
N LEU A 4 6.09 -18.60 11.28
CA LEU A 4 7.15 -17.62 11.59
C LEU A 4 8.47 -18.30 12.04
N ASN A 5 8.36 -19.32 12.91
CA ASN A 5 9.51 -20.10 13.38
C ASN A 5 10.23 -20.88 12.26
N ALA A 6 9.53 -21.23 11.18
CA ALA A 6 10.14 -21.91 10.04
C ALA A 6 11.08 -20.99 9.24
N PHE A 7 10.86 -19.67 9.31
CA PHE A 7 11.67 -18.66 8.64
C PHE A 7 12.58 -17.86 9.59
N GLY A 8 12.46 -18.05 10.90
CA GLY A 8 13.16 -17.26 11.92
C GLY A 8 12.68 -15.80 11.97
N ALA A 9 11.42 -15.55 11.58
CA ALA A 9 10.82 -14.24 11.60
C ALA A 9 10.27 -13.91 13.00
N ASP A 10 10.45 -12.66 13.43
CA ASP A 10 9.89 -12.14 14.68
C ASP A 10 8.40 -11.80 14.51
N ASP A 11 7.63 -11.92 15.59
CA ASP A 11 6.20 -11.57 15.63
C ASP A 11 5.93 -10.07 15.78
N SER A 12 6.99 -9.28 15.96
CA SER A 12 6.94 -7.84 16.16
C SER A 12 8.14 -7.15 15.52
N GLY A 13 7.96 -5.89 15.13
CA GLY A 13 8.99 -5.10 14.48
C GLY A 13 8.72 -3.62 14.59
N THR A 14 9.74 -2.82 14.22
CA THR A 14 9.65 -1.36 14.24
C THR A 14 9.91 -0.82 12.84
N ASP A 15 8.99 0.01 12.33
CA ASP A 15 9.15 0.73 11.08
C ASP A 15 9.55 2.19 11.37
N PHE A 16 10.49 2.70 10.58
CA PHE A 16 10.84 4.13 10.58
C PHE A 16 10.36 4.75 9.28
N TYR A 17 9.79 5.95 9.32
CA TYR A 17 9.37 6.61 8.09
C TYR A 17 9.57 8.11 8.13
N VAL A 18 9.71 8.68 6.94
CA VAL A 18 9.64 10.12 6.71
C VAL A 18 8.58 10.39 5.65
N ALA A 19 7.71 11.36 5.91
CA ALA A 19 6.63 11.73 5.02
C ALA A 19 6.65 13.23 4.73
N ALA A 20 6.36 13.60 3.49
CA ALA A 20 6.21 14.97 3.04
C ALA A 20 4.89 15.11 2.28
N THR A 21 4.04 16.03 2.72
CA THR A 21 2.79 16.38 2.05
C THR A 21 2.80 17.84 1.63
N LYS A 22 2.37 18.12 0.41
CA LYS A 22 2.25 19.50 -0.08
C LYS A 22 1.04 19.66 -0.98
N VAL A 23 0.34 20.79 -0.81
CA VAL A 23 -0.64 21.28 -1.77
C VAL A 23 -0.04 22.46 -2.52
N PHE A 24 -0.12 22.45 -3.84
CA PHE A 24 0.38 23.54 -4.69
C PHE A 24 -0.46 23.71 -5.96
N PRO A 25 -0.55 24.93 -6.51
CA PRO A 25 -1.30 25.19 -7.72
C PRO A 25 -0.55 24.71 -8.97
N VAL A 26 -1.26 24.04 -9.88
CA VAL A 26 -0.79 23.63 -11.22
C VAL A 26 -1.92 23.89 -12.21
N ALA A 27 -1.65 24.69 -13.26
CA ALA A 27 -2.64 25.00 -14.31
C ALA A 27 -4.02 25.45 -13.76
N GLY A 28 -4.04 26.25 -12.69
CA GLY A 28 -5.27 26.77 -12.08
C GLY A 28 -6.03 25.78 -11.18
N LYS A 29 -5.51 24.58 -10.97
CA LYS A 29 -6.04 23.58 -10.01
C LYS A 29 -5.09 23.40 -8.84
N ASN A 30 -5.63 23.06 -7.68
CA ASN A 30 -4.79 22.63 -6.56
C ASN A 30 -4.43 21.16 -6.75
N VAL A 31 -3.16 20.84 -6.57
CA VAL A 31 -2.62 19.49 -6.61
C VAL A 31 -2.09 19.15 -5.22
N LEU A 32 -2.50 18.01 -4.69
CA LEU A 32 -1.99 17.40 -3.46
C LEU A 32 -0.97 16.34 -3.85
N LEU A 33 0.24 16.47 -3.32
CA LEU A 33 1.29 15.46 -3.42
C LEU A 33 1.62 14.96 -2.01
N ASN A 34 1.65 13.65 -1.84
CA ASN A 34 2.17 12.97 -0.66
C ASN A 34 3.28 12.01 -1.11
N VAL A 35 4.41 12.03 -0.41
CA VAL A 35 5.50 11.08 -0.59
C VAL A 35 5.94 10.61 0.79
N THR A 36 6.10 9.30 0.95
CA THR A 36 6.60 8.68 2.17
C THR A 36 7.70 7.69 1.81
N ILE A 37 8.78 7.66 2.60
CA ILE A 37 9.80 6.63 2.55
C ILE A 37 9.77 5.92 3.89
N ARG A 38 9.61 4.60 3.87
CA ARG A 38 9.49 3.76 5.06
C ARG A 38 10.58 2.70 5.07
N ALA A 39 11.42 2.71 6.09
CA ALA A 39 12.34 1.64 6.39
C ALA A 39 11.63 0.58 7.24
N THR A 40 11.52 -0.64 6.73
CA THR A 40 10.85 -1.76 7.42
C THR A 40 11.66 -3.04 7.33
N LYS A 41 11.44 -3.96 8.28
CA LYS A 41 11.88 -5.37 8.19
C LYS A 41 10.71 -6.31 7.88
N ALA A 42 9.51 -5.77 7.67
CA ALA A 42 8.28 -6.55 7.59
C ALA A 42 8.23 -7.41 6.32
N ASN A 43 7.75 -8.64 6.46
CA ASN A 43 7.42 -9.54 5.36
C ASN A 43 5.92 -9.40 5.05
N GLN A 44 5.53 -9.18 3.79
CA GLN A 44 4.14 -8.97 3.38
C GLN A 44 3.37 -7.94 4.24
N ILE A 45 3.97 -6.75 4.43
CA ILE A 45 3.40 -5.68 5.28
C ILE A 45 3.19 -6.15 6.75
N GLY A 46 3.93 -7.17 7.18
CA GLY A 46 3.94 -7.69 8.55
C GLY A 46 3.04 -8.92 8.75
N ILE A 47 2.31 -9.37 7.73
CA ILE A 47 1.47 -10.58 7.81
C ILE A 47 2.34 -11.83 8.06
N LEU A 48 3.56 -11.85 7.51
CA LEU A 48 4.52 -12.94 7.68
C LEU A 48 5.66 -12.60 8.67
N GLY A 49 5.41 -11.68 9.60
CA GLY A 49 6.38 -11.27 10.62
C GLY A 49 7.48 -10.35 10.08
N PHE A 50 8.57 -10.23 10.83
CA PHE A 50 9.65 -9.27 10.57
C PHE A 50 11.01 -9.97 10.54
N GLY A 51 11.84 -9.62 9.55
CA GLY A 51 13.16 -10.24 9.34
C GLY A 51 13.07 -11.71 8.93
N GLY A 52 14.20 -12.40 9.05
CA GLY A 52 14.33 -13.82 8.77
C GLY A 52 15.76 -14.30 8.98
N THR A 53 15.96 -15.62 8.94
CA THR A 53 17.27 -16.24 9.18
C THR A 53 18.34 -15.77 8.18
N ASP A 54 17.92 -15.45 6.95
CA ASP A 54 18.80 -15.05 5.86
C ASP A 54 18.90 -13.52 5.65
N ASP A 55 17.90 -12.74 6.10
CA ASP A 55 17.89 -11.27 6.00
C ASP A 55 17.12 -10.64 7.15
N ASP A 56 17.84 -9.86 7.97
CA ASP A 56 17.31 -9.09 9.09
C ASP A 56 17.60 -7.58 8.93
N ASN A 57 17.85 -7.12 7.71
CA ASN A 57 18.14 -5.72 7.44
C ASN A 57 16.87 -4.92 7.13
N TYR A 58 16.96 -3.61 7.34
CA TYR A 58 15.90 -2.69 6.93
C TYR A 58 15.89 -2.48 5.42
N SER A 59 14.74 -2.67 4.78
CA SER A 59 14.48 -2.30 3.39
C SER A 59 13.75 -0.96 3.31
N ALA A 60 14.13 -0.12 2.35
CA ALA A 60 13.48 1.16 2.11
C ALA A 60 12.34 0.99 1.08
N GLN A 61 11.12 1.26 1.53
CA GLN A 61 9.91 1.22 0.73
C GLN A 61 9.47 2.65 0.38
N ALA A 62 9.20 2.90 -0.89
CA ALA A 62 8.67 4.18 -1.37
C ALA A 62 7.15 4.13 -1.50
N GLU A 63 6.50 5.20 -1.07
CA GLU A 63 5.06 5.36 -1.07
C GLU A 63 4.72 6.77 -1.59
N GLY A 64 3.63 6.92 -2.33
CA GLY A 64 3.21 8.24 -2.76
C GLY A 64 1.84 8.30 -3.40
N SER A 65 1.21 9.46 -3.29
CA SER A 65 -0.06 9.75 -3.95
C SER A 65 -0.08 11.15 -4.55
N LEU A 66 -0.82 11.26 -5.65
CA LEU A 66 -1.04 12.52 -6.37
C LEU A 66 -2.54 12.71 -6.56
N GLY A 67 -3.07 13.83 -6.08
CA GLY A 67 -4.49 14.18 -6.18
C GLY A 67 -4.69 15.55 -6.81
N VAL A 68 -5.65 15.68 -7.70
CA VAL A 68 -6.06 16.95 -8.31
C VAL A 68 -7.45 17.33 -7.79
N PHE A 69 -7.55 18.51 -7.19
CA PHE A 69 -8.84 19.08 -6.79
C PHE A 69 -9.62 19.51 -8.04
N LEU A 70 -10.71 18.79 -8.33
CA LEU A 70 -11.63 19.16 -9.41
C LEU A 70 -12.48 20.36 -9.00
N ASN A 71 -12.82 20.42 -7.71
CA ASN A 71 -13.50 21.52 -7.02
C ASN A 71 -13.12 21.48 -5.52
N LYS A 72 -13.76 22.28 -4.67
CA LYS A 72 -13.45 22.35 -3.22
C LYS A 72 -13.80 21.08 -2.42
N GLN A 73 -14.51 20.13 -3.03
CA GLN A 73 -15.10 18.96 -2.39
C GLN A 73 -14.75 17.65 -3.11
N THR A 74 -14.08 17.69 -4.26
CA THR A 74 -13.79 16.50 -5.07
C THR A 74 -12.34 16.46 -5.47
N VAL A 75 -11.69 15.32 -5.22
CA VAL A 75 -10.31 15.02 -5.60
C VAL A 75 -10.29 13.76 -6.43
N LEU A 76 -9.62 13.81 -7.59
CA LEU A 76 -9.26 12.63 -8.38
C LEU A 76 -7.77 12.40 -8.20
N GLY A 77 -7.35 11.18 -7.90
CA GLY A 77 -5.95 10.89 -7.66
C GLY A 77 -5.54 9.47 -7.96
N VAL A 78 -4.24 9.25 -7.76
CA VAL A 78 -3.58 7.95 -7.85
C VAL A 78 -2.70 7.74 -6.63
N GLU A 79 -2.55 6.50 -6.20
CA GLU A 79 -1.65 6.10 -5.13
C GLU A 79 -0.77 4.93 -5.60
N TYR A 80 0.44 4.88 -5.07
CA TYR A 80 1.41 3.82 -5.25
C TYR A 80 2.12 3.57 -3.91
N ARG A 81 2.33 2.31 -3.54
CA ARG A 81 3.34 1.94 -2.51
C ARG A 81 4.10 0.73 -2.99
N MET A 82 5.35 0.73 -2.60
CA MET A 82 6.25 -0.36 -2.85
C MET A 82 6.10 -1.42 -1.76
N LYS A 83 6.02 -2.70 -2.12
CA LYS A 83 6.01 -3.79 -1.14
C LYS A 83 7.42 -4.39 -0.95
N PRO A 84 7.77 -4.86 0.26
CA PRO A 84 9.07 -5.46 0.52
C PRO A 84 9.12 -6.93 0.06
N ASP A 85 10.12 -7.28 -0.76
CA ASP A 85 10.42 -8.66 -1.19
C ASP A 85 11.56 -9.25 -0.33
N ASN A 86 11.25 -9.64 0.90
CA ASN A 86 12.24 -10.18 1.84
C ASN A 86 12.29 -11.72 1.86
N ILE A 87 11.37 -12.42 1.17
CA ILE A 87 11.29 -13.89 1.16
C ILE A 87 11.58 -14.41 -0.25
N LYS A 88 12.72 -15.11 -0.43
CA LYS A 88 13.06 -15.76 -1.70
C LYS A 88 12.01 -16.82 -2.05
N GLY A 89 11.29 -16.60 -3.14
CA GLY A 89 10.28 -17.52 -3.68
C GLY A 89 8.86 -16.96 -3.71
N VAL A 90 8.59 -15.86 -2.99
CA VAL A 90 7.32 -15.12 -3.04
C VAL A 90 7.61 -13.75 -3.65
N GLU A 91 7.27 -13.57 -4.92
CA GLU A 91 7.45 -12.29 -5.64
C GLU A 91 6.15 -11.50 -5.49
N GLU A 92 6.18 -10.38 -4.76
CA GLU A 92 5.01 -9.53 -4.57
C GLU A 92 5.02 -8.31 -5.48
N ASP A 93 3.89 -8.05 -6.13
CA ASP A 93 3.74 -6.84 -6.92
C ASP A 93 3.43 -5.63 -6.03
N ASP A 94 3.98 -4.49 -6.44
CA ASP A 94 3.60 -3.18 -5.93
C ASP A 94 2.10 -2.95 -6.11
N TRP A 95 1.50 -2.27 -5.14
CA TRP A 95 0.10 -1.89 -5.23
C TRP A 95 -0.02 -0.46 -5.77
N ALA A 96 -0.97 -0.28 -6.67
CA ALA A 96 -1.35 1.03 -7.16
C ALA A 96 -2.87 1.15 -7.24
N ASP A 97 -3.41 2.34 -7.07
CA ASP A 97 -4.82 2.60 -7.30
C ASP A 97 -5.08 3.94 -7.97
N ALA A 98 -6.28 4.06 -8.52
CA ALA A 98 -6.86 5.35 -8.88
C ALA A 98 -8.13 5.56 -8.04
N PHE A 99 -8.24 6.73 -7.44
CA PHE A 99 -9.31 7.05 -6.50
C PHE A 99 -10.04 8.36 -6.83
N LEU A 100 -11.31 8.42 -6.47
CA LEU A 100 -12.13 9.62 -6.43
C LEU A 100 -12.62 9.82 -4.99
N ALA A 101 -12.16 10.90 -4.36
CA ALA A 101 -12.61 11.30 -3.03
C ALA A 101 -13.61 12.46 -3.12
N TYR A 102 -14.73 12.34 -2.42
CA TYR A 102 -15.78 13.33 -2.33
C TYR A 102 -16.07 13.68 -0.87
N PHE A 103 -16.13 14.97 -0.58
CA PHE A 103 -16.34 15.55 0.74
C PHE A 103 -17.62 16.39 0.75
N PRO A 104 -18.80 15.76 0.92
CA PRO A 104 -20.08 16.48 0.96
C PRO A 104 -20.09 17.64 1.96
N ASN A 105 -19.40 17.46 3.09
CA ASN A 105 -19.20 18.48 4.12
C ASN A 105 -17.90 18.17 4.90
N LYS A 106 -17.58 18.97 5.92
CA LYS A 106 -16.36 18.80 6.72
C LYS A 106 -16.36 17.55 7.61
N ASN A 107 -17.51 16.90 7.77
CA ASN A 107 -17.74 15.79 8.69
C ASN A 107 -17.94 14.46 7.96
N LEU A 108 -18.04 14.46 6.63
CA LEU A 108 -18.32 13.27 5.83
C LEU A 108 -17.36 13.20 4.64
N SER A 109 -16.75 12.04 4.46
CA SER A 109 -15.97 11.72 3.27
C SER A 109 -16.40 10.39 2.67
N VAL A 110 -16.36 10.33 1.34
CA VAL A 110 -16.66 9.14 0.54
C VAL A 110 -15.52 8.97 -0.45
N VAL A 111 -14.90 7.80 -0.49
CA VAL A 111 -13.82 7.48 -1.42
C VAL A 111 -14.18 6.23 -2.18
N VAL A 112 -14.12 6.29 -3.50
CA VAL A 112 -14.19 5.12 -4.38
C VAL A 112 -12.85 4.98 -5.07
N ALA A 113 -12.35 3.76 -5.18
CA ALA A 113 -11.06 3.52 -5.80
C ALA A 113 -11.04 2.18 -6.52
N TYR A 114 -10.22 2.12 -7.56
CA TYR A 114 -9.93 0.92 -8.33
C TYR A 114 -8.49 0.52 -8.06
N ALA A 115 -8.33 -0.51 -7.24
CA ALA A 115 -7.04 -1.04 -6.84
C ALA A 115 -6.51 -2.03 -7.89
N MET A 116 -5.23 -1.90 -8.19
CA MET A 116 -4.43 -2.79 -9.02
C MET A 116 -3.33 -3.33 -8.10
N LEU A 117 -3.59 -4.50 -7.54
CA LEU A 117 -2.78 -5.10 -6.47
C LEU A 117 -1.69 -6.03 -7.01
N GLY A 118 -1.75 -6.34 -8.31
CA GLY A 118 -0.85 -7.29 -8.98
C GLY A 118 -1.02 -8.71 -8.45
N ASP A 119 0.02 -9.51 -8.53
CA ASP A 119 0.06 -10.86 -8.00
C ASP A 119 0.04 -10.83 -6.46
N ILE A 120 -0.99 -11.43 -5.85
CA ILE A 120 -1.14 -11.61 -4.40
C ILE A 120 -1.03 -13.10 -4.10
N ALA A 121 0.10 -13.51 -3.49
CA ALA A 121 0.45 -14.89 -3.11
C ALA A 121 0.26 -15.90 -4.26
N LYS A 122 1.33 -16.20 -5.01
CA LYS A 122 1.24 -17.11 -6.15
C LYS A 122 0.85 -18.50 -5.63
N ALA A 123 -0.05 -19.19 -6.34
CA ALA A 123 -0.42 -20.58 -6.01
C ALA A 123 0.80 -21.50 -5.85
N THR A 124 1.90 -21.18 -6.52
CA THR A 124 3.20 -21.84 -6.44
C THR A 124 3.81 -21.79 -5.03
N ASP A 125 3.54 -20.73 -4.27
CA ASP A 125 4.05 -20.49 -2.91
C ASP A 125 3.41 -21.43 -1.87
N ILE A 126 2.24 -22.01 -2.20
CA ILE A 126 1.49 -22.98 -1.38
C ILE A 126 1.38 -24.37 -2.04
N GLY A 127 2.19 -24.65 -3.07
CA GLY A 127 2.25 -25.96 -3.72
C GLY A 127 1.07 -26.30 -4.64
N GLN A 128 0.31 -25.31 -5.10
CA GLN A 128 -0.77 -25.47 -6.07
C GLN A 128 -0.37 -24.97 -7.47
N THR A 129 -0.63 -25.77 -8.50
CA THR A 129 -0.43 -25.40 -9.91
C THR A 129 -1.71 -24.72 -10.43
N GLY A 130 -1.67 -23.40 -10.63
CA GLY A 130 -2.79 -22.64 -11.22
C GLY A 130 -2.58 -21.11 -11.20
N ASP A 131 -3.47 -20.36 -11.87
CA ASP A 131 -3.43 -18.89 -11.96
C ASP A 131 -4.03 -18.18 -10.72
N ALA A 132 -4.24 -18.92 -9.62
CA ALA A 132 -4.76 -18.33 -8.39
C ALA A 132 -3.75 -17.32 -7.82
N GLY A 133 -4.24 -16.12 -7.49
CA GLY A 133 -3.42 -15.04 -6.97
C GLY A 133 -2.93 -14.04 -8.03
N LYS A 134 -3.06 -14.33 -9.33
CA LYS A 134 -2.47 -13.46 -10.37
C LYS A 134 -3.34 -12.25 -10.74
N ASP A 135 -2.70 -11.12 -11.03
CA ASP A 135 -3.32 -9.90 -11.57
C ASP A 135 -4.56 -9.41 -10.78
N GLN A 136 -4.49 -9.39 -9.45
CA GLN A 136 -5.64 -8.98 -8.64
C GLN A 136 -5.96 -7.50 -8.81
N ARG A 137 -7.22 -7.22 -9.17
CA ARG A 137 -7.77 -5.86 -9.31
C ARG A 137 -9.18 -5.80 -8.75
N GLY A 138 -9.56 -4.70 -8.14
CA GLY A 138 -10.86 -4.59 -7.48
C GLY A 138 -11.32 -3.17 -7.21
N LEU A 139 -12.64 -3.00 -7.15
CA LEU A 139 -13.26 -1.76 -6.67
C LEU A 139 -13.42 -1.84 -5.15
N TYR A 140 -13.06 -0.76 -4.46
CA TYR A 140 -13.41 -0.58 -3.06
C TYR A 140 -14.09 0.78 -2.83
N LEU A 141 -14.93 0.81 -1.79
CA LEU A 141 -15.67 1.99 -1.35
C LEU A 141 -15.42 2.18 0.14
N GLN A 142 -15.05 3.40 0.53
CA GLN A 142 -14.88 3.82 1.91
C GLN A 142 -15.77 5.02 2.22
N ILE A 143 -16.39 4.99 3.39
CA ILE A 143 -17.20 6.10 3.93
C ILE A 143 -16.70 6.38 5.35
N GLN A 144 -16.40 7.64 5.66
CA GLN A 144 -15.99 8.06 7.01
C GLN A 144 -16.79 9.28 7.46
N ALA A 145 -17.33 9.21 8.68
CA ALA A 145 -18.07 10.28 9.32
C ALA A 145 -17.44 10.65 10.68
N ASN A 146 -17.29 11.94 10.95
CA ASN A 146 -16.71 12.48 12.20
C ASN A 146 -17.76 13.36 12.92
N PHE A 147 -17.92 13.17 14.23
CA PHE A 147 -18.87 13.89 15.10
C PHE A 147 -18.17 14.69 16.19
#